data_AF-A0A2W4K5I3-F1
#
_entry.id   AF-A0A2W4K5I3-F1
#
_cell.length_a   1.000
_cell.length_b   1.000
_cell.length_c   1.000
_cell.angle_alpha   90.00
_cell.angle_beta   90.00
_cell.angle_gamma   90.00
#
_symmetry.space_group_name_H-M   'P 1'
#
loop_
_entity.id
_entity.type
_entity.pdbx_description
1 polymer ?
#
loop_
_entity_poly.entity_id
_entity_poly.type
_entity_poly.pdbx_seq_one_letter_code
_entity_poly.pdbx_strand_id
1 'polypeptide(L)'
;MGMPVKLSDELVLAARMEAEATDRTITSQIEHWAKLGRAAEAVLSYEEVLRLKLADLSRSRPETTRADMRARLESVLKSSRGRGQIVEVLRAQGRPVYEALPEHPGYIVRIEADGKRTVGRFEGRRFMHQHPAGIACDCGVSARAKKKVATR
;
A
#
# COMPACT_ATOMS: atom_id res chain seq x y z
N MET A 1 -27.62 19.54 25.81
CA MET A 1 -28.93 18.89 25.96
C MET A 1 -29.28 18.28 24.62
N GLY A 2 -29.28 16.94 24.52
CA GLY A 2 -29.68 16.25 23.28
C GLY A 2 -31.19 16.08 23.25
N MET A 3 -31.82 16.42 22.13
CA MET A 3 -33.23 16.12 21.89
C MET A 3 -33.37 14.64 21.47
N PRO A 4 -34.30 13.86 22.03
CA PRO A 4 -34.53 12.49 21.56
C PRO A 4 -35.00 12.50 20.10
N VAL A 5 -34.30 11.76 19.24
CA VAL A 5 -34.67 11.58 17.83
C VAL A 5 -34.95 10.10 17.60
N LYS A 6 -36.08 9.79 16.97
CA LYS A 6 -36.39 8.42 16.53
C LYS A 6 -35.51 8.09 15.31
N LEU A 7 -34.77 7.00 15.41
CA LEU A 7 -33.96 6.46 14.32
C LEU A 7 -34.60 5.15 13.85
N SER A 8 -34.35 4.77 12.58
CA SER A 8 -34.79 3.47 12.08
C SER A 8 -34.01 2.34 12.75
N ASP A 9 -34.67 1.20 12.94
CA ASP A 9 -34.03 0.00 13.50
C ASP A 9 -32.85 -0.46 12.64
N GLU A 10 -32.95 -0.33 11.32
CA GLU A 10 -31.88 -0.63 10.36
C GLU A 10 -30.63 0.21 10.60
N LEU A 11 -30.79 1.53 10.82
CA LEU A 11 -29.66 2.42 11.09
C LEU A 11 -28.99 2.10 12.43
N VAL A 12 -29.80 1.79 13.45
CA VAL A 12 -29.30 1.42 14.78
C VAL A 12 -28.54 0.09 14.72
N LEU A 13 -29.04 -0.88 13.95
CA LEU A 13 -28.36 -2.16 13.74
C LEU A 13 -27.03 -1.97 12.99
N ALA A 14 -27.02 -1.20 11.90
CA ALA A 14 -25.80 -0.89 11.16
C ALA A 14 -24.76 -0.18 12.04
N ALA A 15 -25.19 0.80 12.83
CA ALA A 15 -24.32 1.52 13.76
C ALA A 15 -23.73 0.59 14.82
N ARG A 16 -24.50 -0.38 15.33
CA ARG A 16 -24.01 -1.38 16.28
C ARG A 16 -22.89 -2.23 15.69
N MET A 17 -23.09 -2.77 14.49
CA MET A 17 -22.10 -3.63 13.84
C MET A 17 -20.79 -2.88 13.56
N GLU A 18 -20.89 -1.65 13.05
CA GLU A 18 -19.71 -0.84 12.73
C GLU A 18 -18.98 -0.34 13.99
N ALA A 19 -19.73 0.00 15.05
CA ALA A 19 -19.15 0.48 16.29
C ALA A 19 -18.35 -0.62 17.01
N GLU A 20 -18.79 -1.88 16.95
CA GLU A 20 -18.04 -3.04 17.44
C GLU A 20 -16.73 -3.23 16.67
N ALA A 21 -16.74 -3.09 15.35
CA ALA A 21 -15.54 -3.21 14.52
C ALA A 21 -14.53 -2.06 14.69
N THR A 22 -14.95 -0.93 15.28
CA THR A 22 -14.14 0.30 15.37
C THR A 22 -13.90 0.77 16.81
N ASP A 23 -14.23 -0.07 17.80
CA ASP A 23 -14.12 0.23 19.25
C ASP A 23 -14.83 1.55 19.65
N ARG A 24 -16.02 1.79 19.08
CA ARG A 24 -16.85 2.97 19.36
C ARG A 24 -18.15 2.59 20.06
N THR A 25 -18.80 3.58 20.68
CA THR A 25 -20.21 3.44 21.09
C THR A 25 -21.13 3.64 19.89
N ILE A 26 -22.34 3.08 19.95
CA ILE A 26 -23.36 3.24 18.90
C ILE A 26 -23.64 4.73 18.62
N THR A 27 -23.81 5.53 19.68
CA THR A 27 -24.01 6.98 19.57
C THR A 27 -22.81 7.65 18.90
N SER A 28 -21.59 7.32 19.33
CA SER A 28 -20.37 7.87 18.73
C SER A 28 -20.23 7.51 17.25
N GLN A 29 -20.69 6.32 16.85
CA GLN A 29 -20.64 5.90 15.45
C GLN A 29 -21.64 6.68 14.58
N ILE A 30 -22.85 6.91 15.09
CA ILE A 30 -23.86 7.74 14.41
C ILE A 30 -23.37 9.19 14.27
N GLU A 31 -22.77 9.75 15.33
CA GLU A 31 -22.17 11.09 15.26
C GLU A 31 -21.01 11.16 14.25
N HIS A 32 -20.20 10.11 14.18
CA HIS A 32 -19.12 10.02 13.21
C HIS A 32 -19.66 10.07 11.78
N TRP A 33 -20.69 9.28 11.45
CA TRP A 33 -21.34 9.32 10.14
C TRP A 33 -22.00 10.67 9.85
N ALA A 34 -22.63 11.32 10.84
CA ALA A 34 -23.18 12.66 10.67
C ALA A 34 -22.10 13.70 10.34
N LYS A 35 -20.93 13.64 11.02
CA LYS A 35 -19.78 14.51 10.72
C LYS A 35 -19.24 14.25 9.31
N LEU A 36 -19.15 12.99 8.91
CA LEU A 36 -18.73 12.59 7.56
C LEU A 36 -19.70 13.12 6.49
N GLY A 37 -21.01 12.97 6.70
CA GLY A 37 -22.04 13.49 5.79
C GLY A 37 -21.93 15.00 5.58
N ARG A 38 -21.75 15.78 6.66
CA ARG A 38 -21.54 17.23 6.54
C ARG A 38 -20.27 17.60 5.77
N ALA A 39 -19.18 16.87 6.00
CA ALA A 39 -17.94 17.09 5.26
C ALA A 39 -18.10 16.74 3.76
N ALA A 40 -18.84 15.67 3.46
CA ALA A 40 -19.12 15.27 2.09
C ALA A 40 -19.99 16.29 1.35
N GLU A 41 -21.03 16.84 2.00
CA GLU A 41 -21.87 17.90 1.40
C GLU A 41 -21.10 19.19 1.08
N ALA A 42 -20.01 19.48 1.79
CA ALA A 42 -19.18 20.65 1.50
C ALA A 42 -18.36 20.51 0.20
N VAL A 43 -18.17 19.27 -0.29
CA VAL A 43 -17.27 18.97 -1.42
C VAL A 43 -18.04 18.41 -2.62
N LEU A 44 -19.19 17.78 -2.40
CA LEU A 44 -19.99 17.13 -3.43
C LEU A 44 -21.21 17.96 -3.79
N SER A 45 -21.50 18.06 -5.09
CA SER A 45 -22.78 18.57 -5.57
C SER A 45 -23.93 17.65 -5.18
N TYR A 46 -25.14 18.20 -5.14
CA TYR A 46 -26.35 17.45 -4.81
C TYR A 46 -26.55 16.21 -5.71
N GLU A 47 -26.23 16.33 -7.00
CA GLU A 47 -26.34 15.23 -7.95
C GLU A 47 -25.36 14.09 -7.62
N GLU A 48 -24.13 14.42 -7.23
CA GLU A 48 -23.11 13.43 -6.82
C GLU A 48 -23.53 12.70 -5.54
N VAL A 49 -24.11 13.42 -4.58
CA VAL A 49 -24.66 12.82 -3.35
C VAL A 49 -25.81 11.85 -3.68
N LEU A 50 -26.70 12.21 -4.61
CA LEU A 50 -27.78 11.32 -5.04
C LEU A 50 -27.24 10.07 -5.74
N ARG A 51 -26.27 10.22 -6.65
CA ARG A 51 -25.63 9.08 -7.31
C ARG A 51 -24.99 8.14 -6.29
N LEU A 52 -24.32 8.67 -5.26
CA LEU A 52 -23.73 7.88 -4.18
C LEU A 52 -24.78 7.12 -3.36
N LYS A 53 -25.91 7.76 -3.03
CA LYS A 53 -27.01 7.11 -2.31
C LYS A 53 -27.68 6.01 -3.13
N LEU A 54 -27.85 6.24 -4.43
CA LEU A 54 -28.46 5.29 -5.38
C LEU A 54 -27.53 4.15 -5.79
N ALA A 55 -26.21 4.33 -5.66
CA ALA A 55 -25.21 3.30 -5.96
C ALA A 55 -25.24 2.10 -4.99
N ASP A 56 -26.17 2.09 -4.03
CA ASP A 56 -26.35 1.06 -3.01
C ASP A 56 -25.01 0.68 -2.37
N LEU A 57 -24.42 1.60 -1.60
CA LEU A 57 -23.13 1.38 -0.91
C LEU A 57 -23.17 0.19 0.07
N SER A 58 -24.36 -0.29 0.42
CA SER A 58 -24.63 -1.50 1.22
C SER A 58 -24.52 -2.80 0.42
N ARG A 59 -24.97 -2.84 -0.84
CA ARG A 59 -24.79 -4.00 -1.74
C ARG A 59 -23.53 -3.92 -2.60
N SER A 60 -23.00 -2.71 -2.77
CA SER A 60 -21.79 -2.38 -3.47
C SER A 60 -20.69 -2.07 -2.46
N ARG A 61 -20.32 -3.06 -1.65
CA ARG A 61 -18.90 -3.36 -1.59
C ARG A 61 -18.68 -4.36 -2.71
N PRO A 62 -18.40 -3.91 -3.96
CA PRO A 62 -17.93 -4.87 -4.91
C PRO A 62 -16.59 -5.32 -4.32
N GLU A 63 -16.51 -6.54 -3.80
CA GLU A 63 -15.24 -7.27 -3.70
C GLU A 63 -14.47 -7.10 -5.02
N THR A 64 -15.22 -6.96 -6.14
CA THR A 64 -14.80 -6.46 -7.44
C THR A 64 -13.93 -5.19 -7.40
N THR A 65 -14.17 -4.12 -6.64
CA THR A 65 -13.27 -2.95 -6.72
C THR A 65 -11.88 -3.21 -6.13
N ARG A 66 -11.79 -3.92 -4.99
CA ARG A 66 -10.50 -4.16 -4.34
C ARG A 66 -9.75 -5.31 -5.01
N ALA A 67 -10.45 -6.36 -5.39
CA ALA A 67 -9.88 -7.47 -6.15
C ALA A 67 -9.46 -7.04 -7.55
N ASP A 68 -10.27 -6.24 -8.26
CA ASP A 68 -9.92 -5.73 -9.59
C ASP A 68 -8.78 -4.72 -9.52
N MET A 69 -8.78 -3.84 -8.52
CA MET A 69 -7.65 -2.92 -8.30
C MET A 69 -6.37 -3.70 -7.98
N ARG A 70 -6.46 -4.75 -7.17
CA ARG A 70 -5.33 -5.64 -6.88
C ARG A 70 -4.86 -6.35 -8.14
N ALA A 71 -5.77 -6.94 -8.91
CA ALA A 71 -5.45 -7.64 -10.16
C ALA A 71 -4.83 -6.69 -11.19
N ARG A 72 -5.31 -5.45 -11.28
CA ARG A 72 -4.76 -4.41 -12.15
C ARG A 72 -3.39 -3.92 -11.69
N LEU A 73 -3.18 -3.76 -10.38
CA LEU A 73 -1.86 -3.47 -9.83
C LEU A 73 -0.89 -4.61 -10.11
N GLU A 74 -1.31 -5.86 -9.90
CA GLU A 74 -0.51 -7.04 -10.20
C GLU A 74 -0.16 -7.15 -11.68
N SER A 75 -1.08 -6.84 -12.59
CA SER A 75 -0.81 -6.89 -14.03
C SER A 75 0.23 -5.83 -14.44
N VAL A 76 0.14 -4.62 -13.88
CA VAL A 76 1.15 -3.56 -14.07
C VAL A 76 2.50 -4.02 -13.53
N LEU A 77 2.53 -4.57 -12.30
CA LEU A 77 3.75 -5.06 -11.66
C LEU A 77 4.36 -6.30 -12.32
N LYS A 78 3.60 -7.09 -13.11
CA LYS A 78 4.11 -8.23 -13.88
C LYS A 78 4.72 -7.81 -15.22
N SER A 79 4.33 -6.65 -15.76
CA SER A 79 4.84 -6.14 -17.03
C SER A 79 6.18 -5.41 -16.87
N SER A 80 7.13 -5.64 -17.79
CA SER A 80 8.40 -4.90 -17.83
C SER A 80 8.18 -3.40 -18.07
N ARG A 81 7.25 -3.06 -18.96
CA ARG A 81 6.83 -1.68 -19.25
C ARG A 81 6.27 -0.98 -18.01
N GLY A 82 5.36 -1.62 -17.28
CA GLY A 82 4.77 -1.06 -16.07
C GLY A 82 5.78 -0.85 -14.96
N ARG A 83 6.70 -1.80 -14.74
CA ARG A 83 7.83 -1.62 -13.81
C ARG A 83 8.70 -0.43 -14.19
N GLY A 84 9.02 -0.27 -15.48
CA GLY A 84 9.80 0.87 -15.97
C GLY A 84 9.15 2.21 -15.64
N GLN A 85 7.84 2.34 -15.93
CA GLN A 85 7.07 3.56 -15.63
C GLN A 85 7.04 3.87 -14.13
N ILE A 86 6.87 2.86 -13.28
CA ILE A 86 6.90 3.05 -11.82
C ILE A 86 8.27 3.55 -11.37
N VAL A 87 9.37 2.99 -11.89
CA VAL A 87 10.73 3.42 -11.56
C VAL A 87 10.97 4.86 -11.99
N GLU A 88 10.50 5.27 -13.17
CA GLU A 88 10.61 6.67 -13.64
C GLU A 88 9.88 7.63 -12.70
N VAL A 89 8.64 7.32 -12.32
CA VAL A 89 7.86 8.14 -11.40
C VAL A 89 8.53 8.22 -10.02
N LEU A 90 9.02 7.10 -9.49
CA LEU A 90 9.71 7.06 -8.19
C LEU A 90 10.99 7.90 -8.21
N ARG A 91 11.75 7.88 -9.31
CA ARG A 91 12.95 8.72 -9.48
C ARG A 91 12.61 10.19 -9.61
N ALA A 92 11.54 10.54 -10.33
CA ALA A 92 11.11 11.93 -10.49
C ALA A 92 10.71 12.59 -9.16
N GLN A 93 10.30 11.81 -8.15
CA GLN A 93 9.97 12.32 -6.82
C GLN A 93 11.20 12.71 -5.97
N GLY A 94 12.43 12.40 -6.42
CA GLY A 94 13.66 12.76 -5.72
C GLY A 94 13.85 12.08 -4.35
N ARG A 95 13.08 11.02 -4.07
CA ARG A 95 13.19 10.23 -2.83
C ARG A 95 14.14 9.05 -3.02
N PRO A 96 14.80 8.57 -1.95
CA PRO A 96 15.67 7.40 -2.06
C PRO A 96 14.87 6.16 -2.45
N VAL A 97 15.36 5.42 -3.45
CA VAL A 97 14.82 4.13 -3.88
C VAL A 97 15.57 3.02 -3.18
N TYR A 98 14.87 1.95 -2.78
CA TYR A 98 15.48 0.82 -2.10
C TYR A 98 15.39 -0.43 -2.96
N GLU A 99 16.51 -1.13 -3.11
CA GLU A 99 16.61 -2.42 -3.81
C GLU A 99 17.02 -3.51 -2.83
N ALA A 100 16.50 -4.73 -3.02
CA ALA A 100 16.96 -5.89 -2.27
C ALA A 100 18.40 -6.23 -2.66
N LEU A 101 19.17 -6.77 -1.72
CA LEU A 101 20.49 -7.35 -1.99
C LEU A 101 20.40 -8.86 -1.82
N PRO A 102 20.10 -9.64 -2.89
CA PRO A 102 19.85 -11.08 -2.77
C PRO A 102 21.03 -11.86 -2.20
N GLU A 103 22.24 -11.35 -2.42
CA GLU A 103 23.50 -11.94 -1.93
C GLU A 103 23.62 -11.87 -0.40
N HIS A 104 22.91 -10.94 0.25
CA HIS A 104 22.95 -10.75 1.70
C HIS A 104 21.53 -10.54 2.27
N PRO A 105 20.81 -11.61 2.59
CA PRO A 105 19.48 -11.53 3.20
C PRO A 105 19.50 -10.65 4.46
N GLY A 106 18.54 -9.72 4.56
CA GLY A 106 18.48 -8.73 5.64
C GLY A 106 19.14 -7.39 5.32
N TYR A 107 19.85 -7.30 4.19
CA TYR A 107 20.44 -6.07 3.66
C TYR A 107 19.68 -5.55 2.44
N ILE A 108 19.70 -4.24 2.30
CA ILE A 108 19.13 -3.53 1.15
C ILE A 108 20.12 -2.47 0.67
N VAL A 109 19.96 -2.09 -0.59
CA VAL A 109 20.69 -0.99 -1.21
C VAL A 109 19.78 0.24 -1.23
N ARG A 110 20.18 1.30 -0.55
CA ARG A 110 19.59 2.63 -0.70
C ARG A 110 20.26 3.34 -1.88
N ILE A 111 19.45 3.79 -2.83
CA ILE A 111 19.85 4.54 -4.00
C ILE A 111 19.30 5.96 -3.84
N GLU A 112 20.19 6.91 -3.61
CA GLU A 112 19.82 8.32 -3.50
C GLU A 112 19.46 8.90 -4.89
N ALA A 113 18.87 10.10 -4.91
CA ALA A 113 18.47 10.76 -6.15
C ALA A 113 19.64 11.09 -7.09
N ASP A 114 20.86 11.24 -6.55
CA ASP A 114 22.11 11.43 -7.28
C ASP A 114 22.70 10.11 -7.83
N GLY A 115 22.05 8.97 -7.56
CA GLY A 115 22.50 7.65 -7.93
C GLY A 115 23.48 7.00 -6.94
N LYS A 116 23.82 7.66 -5.83
CA LYS A 116 24.69 7.10 -4.79
C LYS A 116 24.04 5.86 -4.17
N ARG A 117 24.73 4.73 -4.29
CA ARG A 117 24.28 3.43 -3.76
C ARG A 117 24.96 3.16 -2.42
N THR A 118 24.17 2.89 -1.39
CA THR A 118 24.64 2.59 -0.04
C THR A 118 23.99 1.31 0.47
N VAL A 119 24.79 0.35 0.91
CA VAL A 119 24.28 -0.88 1.52
C VAL A 119 23.97 -0.62 3.00
N GLY A 120 22.88 -1.20 3.49
CA GLY A 120 22.51 -1.07 4.89
C GLY A 120 21.32 -1.93 5.26
N ARG A 121 20.80 -1.69 6.45
CA ARG A 121 19.59 -2.33 6.98
C ARG A 121 18.75 -1.32 7.71
N PHE A 122 17.47 -1.61 7.86
CA PHE A 122 16.60 -0.82 8.72
C PHE A 122 16.66 -1.33 10.16
N GLU A 123 16.96 -0.43 11.10
CA GLU A 123 16.87 -0.68 12.54
C GLU A 123 16.02 0.43 13.17
N GLY A 124 14.94 0.06 13.86
CA GLY A 124 14.04 1.03 14.48
C GLY A 124 13.51 2.10 13.49
N ARG A 125 13.20 1.69 12.25
CA ARG A 125 12.75 2.55 11.12
C ARG A 125 13.80 3.54 10.59
N ARG A 126 15.06 3.46 11.04
CA ARG A 126 16.18 4.26 10.49
C ARG A 126 17.07 3.39 9.61
N PHE A 127 17.47 3.93 8.45
CA PHE A 127 18.41 3.26 7.57
C PHE A 127 19.82 3.42 8.15
N MET A 128 20.41 2.31 8.56
CA MET A 128 21.78 2.25 9.05
C MET A 128 22.69 1.79 7.92
N HIS A 129 23.54 2.70 7.44
CA HIS A 129 24.59 2.37 6.47
C HIS A 129 25.55 1.35 7.09
N GLN A 130 25.78 0.23 6.40
CA GLN A 130 26.81 -0.72 6.78
C GLN A 130 27.89 -0.75 5.70
N HIS A 131 29.12 -0.48 6.12
CA HIS A 131 30.26 -0.49 5.22
C HIS A 131 30.49 -1.91 4.68
N PRO A 132 30.73 -2.11 3.37
CA PRO A 132 30.92 -3.43 2.76
C PRO A 132 32.11 -4.23 3.33
N ALA A 133 32.97 -3.60 4.14
CA ALA A 133 34.08 -4.29 4.83
C ALA A 133 33.64 -5.12 6.05
N GLY A 134 32.43 -4.89 6.58
CA GLY A 134 31.85 -5.73 7.64
C GLY A 134 30.99 -6.88 7.11
N ILE A 135 30.79 -6.95 5.79
CA ILE A 135 30.09 -8.03 5.12
C ILE A 135 31.17 -9.03 4.72
N ALA A 136 31.56 -9.93 5.63
CA ALA A 136 32.45 -11.03 5.29
C ALA A 136 31.84 -11.78 4.10
N CYS A 137 32.51 -11.69 2.95
CA CYS A 137 32.21 -12.40 1.72
C CYS A 137 32.44 -13.90 2.00
N ASP A 138 31.45 -14.59 2.56
CA ASP A 138 31.37 -16.06 2.49
C ASP A 138 30.85 -16.43 1.10
N CYS A 139 31.68 -16.10 0.12
CA CYS A 139 31.45 -16.28 -1.28
C CYS A 139 31.90 -17.72 -1.60
N GLY A 140 30.98 -18.67 -1.37
CA GLY A 140 31.11 -20.05 -1.81
C GLY A 140 31.15 -20.11 -3.35
N VAL A 141 32.35 -19.96 -3.90
CA VAL A 141 32.62 -20.09 -5.34
C VAL A 141 32.38 -21.55 -5.75
N SER A 142 31.17 -21.86 -6.23
CA SER A 142 30.95 -23.02 -7.10
C SER A 142 31.41 -22.66 -8.51
N ALA A 143 32.72 -22.70 -8.73
CA ALA A 143 33.28 -22.80 -10.06
C ALA A 143 33.02 -24.22 -10.58
N ARG A 144 32.08 -24.39 -11.53
CA ARG A 144 32.08 -25.57 -12.40
C ARG A 144 32.20 -25.13 -13.86
N ALA A 145 33.42 -25.34 -14.34
CA ALA A 145 33.94 -25.00 -15.65
C ALA A 145 33.12 -25.56 -16.81
N LYS A 146 32.93 -24.72 -17.83
CA LYS A 146 32.57 -25.13 -19.19
C LYS A 146 33.74 -25.93 -19.78
N LYS A 147 33.59 -27.24 -19.95
CA LYS A 147 34.51 -28.03 -20.79
C LYS A 147 34.00 -27.98 -22.24
N LYS A 148 34.65 -27.15 -23.06
CA LYS A 148 34.63 -27.27 -24.52
C LYS A 148 35.25 -28.63 -24.88
N VAL A 149 34.59 -29.40 -25.72
CA VAL A 149 35.22 -30.47 -26.51
C VAL A 149 34.81 -30.23 -27.95
N ALA A 150 35.79 -29.86 -28.77
CA ALA A 150 35.71 -29.85 -30.23
C ALA A 150 36.78 -30.83 -30.75
N THR A 151 36.28 -31.90 -31.37
CA THR A 151 36.77 -32.60 -32.56
C THR A 151 38.27 -32.85 -32.76
N ARG A 152 38.61 -34.13 -32.89
CA ARG A 152 39.29 -34.67 -34.07
C ARG A 152 38.79 -36.09 -34.35
#